data_AF-E9T0S8-F1
#
_entry.id   AF-E9T0S8-F1
#
_cell.length_a   1.000
_cell.length_b   1.000
_cell.length_c   1.000
_cell.angle_alpha   90.00
_cell.angle_beta   90.00
_cell.angle_gamma   90.00
#
_symmetry.space_group_name_H-M   'P 1'
#
loop_
_entity.id
_entity.type
_entity.pdbx_description
1 polymer ?
#
loop_
_entity_poly.entity_id
_entity_poly.type
_entity_poly.pdbx_seq_one_letter_code
_entity_poly.pdbx_strand_id
1 'polypeptide(L)'
;MAILAAGVTVGLGASTAQAAPACATKQSVTDSWAGSLGTPYTVSKEIVGDGTAAPGHTVTYLTKVSGSGALVNEIRDFHPAGFQLVKARLNVKWVLGGQQWDDVTGTVVRGNNSVKATGAGWTTAGGGVIALETTYKVPDDAVVGSKLDSGAGTNILLAAGDWNINPMGVCVTVRQPNPVEAGSGSLEDLGIGGQVFGSLTDPQGSISNVVGGILGNVLGNMS
;
A
#
# COMPACT_ATOMS: atom_id res chain seq x y z
N MET A 1 5.43 68.06 13.64
CA MET A 1 4.97 67.27 12.47
C MET A 1 5.47 65.85 12.64
N ALA A 2 4.56 64.91 12.94
CA ALA A 2 4.88 63.50 13.12
C ALA A 2 4.69 62.78 11.78
N ILE A 3 5.73 62.10 11.30
CA ILE A 3 5.66 61.27 10.09
C ILE A 3 5.04 59.93 10.50
N LEU A 4 3.80 59.70 10.06
CA LEU A 4 3.11 58.41 10.16
C LEU A 4 3.72 57.46 9.13
N ALA A 5 4.54 56.51 9.59
CA ALA A 5 4.96 55.37 8.78
C ALA A 5 3.78 54.38 8.68
N ALA A 6 3.05 54.44 7.57
CA ALA A 6 2.10 53.40 7.20
C ALA A 6 2.89 52.15 6.78
N GLY A 7 3.08 51.21 7.70
CA GLY A 7 3.58 49.88 7.39
C GLY A 7 2.56 49.16 6.51
N VAL A 8 2.92 48.91 5.25
CA VAL A 8 2.21 48.01 4.36
C VAL A 8 2.36 46.60 4.93
N THR A 9 1.34 46.11 5.63
CA THR A 9 1.22 44.69 5.93
C THR A 9 0.80 43.99 4.65
N VAL A 10 1.78 43.43 3.93
CA VAL A 10 1.52 42.41 2.92
C VAL A 10 0.84 41.24 3.63
N GLY A 11 -0.45 41.07 3.40
CA GLY A 11 -1.20 39.89 3.81
C GLY A 11 -0.65 38.69 3.05
N LEU A 12 0.35 38.04 3.63
CA LEU A 12 0.73 36.68 3.25
C LEU A 12 -0.51 35.82 3.55
N GLY A 13 -1.22 35.45 2.50
CA GLY A 13 -2.37 34.57 2.58
C GLY A 13 -2.02 33.38 3.47
N ALA A 14 -2.89 33.10 4.42
CA ALA A 14 -2.81 31.91 5.24
C ALA A 14 -2.92 30.70 4.31
N SER A 15 -1.77 30.19 3.84
CA SER A 15 -1.66 28.83 3.38
C SER A 15 -2.01 27.97 4.58
N THR A 16 -3.22 27.42 4.58
CA THR A 16 -3.62 26.38 5.52
C THR A 16 -2.66 25.22 5.29
N ALA A 17 -1.62 25.13 6.12
CA ALA A 17 -0.80 23.95 6.23
C ALA A 17 -1.74 22.83 6.71
N GLN A 18 -2.28 22.06 5.77
CA GLN A 18 -2.95 20.81 6.07
C GLN A 18 -1.92 19.97 6.84
N ALA A 19 -2.15 19.73 8.14
CA ALA A 19 -1.27 18.87 8.91
C ALA A 19 -1.14 17.54 8.16
N ALA A 20 0.10 17.08 7.96
CA ALA A 20 0.33 15.77 7.36
C ALA A 20 -0.48 14.73 8.16
N PRO A 21 -1.22 13.82 7.50
CA PRO A 21 -2.05 12.86 8.20
C PRO A 21 -1.22 12.06 9.22
N ALA A 22 -1.84 11.75 10.36
CA ALA A 22 -1.17 10.98 11.40
C ALA A 22 -0.76 9.62 10.86
N CYS A 23 0.50 9.26 11.05
CA CYS A 23 1.06 8.05 10.49
C CYS A 23 0.39 6.80 11.05
N ALA A 24 -0.24 6.00 10.18
CA ALA A 24 -0.92 4.76 10.53
C ALA A 24 -0.55 3.64 9.55
N THR A 25 -0.85 2.39 9.93
CA THR A 25 -0.69 1.23 9.04
C THR A 25 -1.87 1.04 8.08
N LYS A 26 -2.97 1.77 8.30
CA LYS A 26 -4.18 1.74 7.50
C LYS A 26 -4.89 3.07 7.54
N GLN A 27 -5.40 3.50 6.39
CA GLN A 27 -6.25 4.69 6.24
C GLN A 27 -7.34 4.44 5.20
N SER A 28 -8.36 5.29 5.21
CA SER A 28 -9.42 5.29 4.19
C SER A 28 -10.00 6.69 4.02
N VAL A 29 -10.26 7.07 2.77
CA VAL A 29 -11.00 8.27 2.42
C VAL A 29 -12.32 7.83 1.79
N THR A 30 -13.42 8.29 2.34
CA THR A 30 -14.77 8.10 1.79
C THR A 30 -15.34 9.45 1.47
N ASP A 31 -15.86 9.62 0.26
CA ASP A 31 -16.47 10.87 -0.16
C ASP A 31 -17.62 10.62 -1.15
N SER A 32 -18.54 11.57 -1.20
CA SER A 32 -19.63 11.66 -2.17
C SER A 32 -19.63 13.08 -2.73
N TRP A 33 -19.50 13.20 -4.04
CA TRP A 33 -19.43 14.50 -4.73
C TRP A 33 -20.54 14.62 -5.78
N ALA A 34 -20.71 15.80 -6.37
CA ALA A 34 -21.79 16.05 -7.34
C ALA A 34 -21.81 15.05 -8.51
N GLY A 35 -20.65 14.66 -9.03
CA GLY A 35 -20.52 13.67 -10.11
C GLY A 35 -20.85 12.23 -9.71
N SER A 36 -20.91 11.95 -8.40
CA SER A 36 -21.38 10.67 -7.85
C SER A 36 -22.88 10.62 -7.57
N LEU A 37 -23.60 11.72 -7.84
CA LEU A 37 -25.03 11.86 -7.53
C LEU A 37 -25.35 11.58 -6.05
N GLY A 38 -24.43 11.97 -5.15
CA GLY A 38 -24.55 11.77 -3.71
C GLY A 38 -24.28 10.34 -3.22
N THR A 39 -23.75 9.46 -4.09
CA THR A 39 -23.39 8.09 -3.69
C THR A 39 -21.92 8.00 -3.25
N PRO A 40 -21.62 7.35 -2.11
CA PRO A 40 -20.26 7.32 -1.60
C PRO A 40 -19.37 6.33 -2.36
N TYR A 41 -18.10 6.71 -2.45
CA TYR A 41 -16.99 5.84 -2.85
C TYR A 41 -15.89 5.90 -1.79
N THR A 42 -15.14 4.82 -1.66
CA THR A 42 -14.08 4.69 -0.67
C THR A 42 -12.80 4.22 -1.34
N VAL A 43 -11.70 4.92 -1.06
CA VAL A 43 -10.34 4.46 -1.31
C VAL A 43 -9.70 4.16 0.04
N SER A 44 -9.23 2.94 0.23
CA SER A 44 -8.50 2.53 1.44
C SER A 44 -7.13 1.99 1.06
N LYS A 45 -6.16 2.17 1.96
CA LYS A 45 -4.82 1.62 1.82
C LYS A 45 -4.36 1.09 3.17
N GLU A 46 -3.71 -0.05 3.16
CA GLU A 46 -3.12 -0.66 4.36
C GLU A 46 -1.80 -1.35 4.04
N ILE A 47 -0.93 -1.44 5.05
CA ILE A 47 0.26 -2.28 5.00
C ILE A 47 -0.15 -3.68 5.44
N VAL A 48 0.24 -4.68 4.67
CA VAL A 48 0.09 -6.09 5.06
C VAL A 48 1.19 -6.42 6.05
N GLY A 49 0.82 -6.66 7.30
CA GLY A 49 1.75 -6.96 8.40
C GLY A 49 1.71 -5.90 9.51
N ASP A 50 2.81 -5.74 10.22
CA ASP A 50 2.92 -4.87 11.40
C ASP A 50 3.26 -3.40 11.09
N GLY A 51 3.47 -3.08 9.81
CA GLY A 51 3.84 -1.73 9.39
C GLY A 51 5.34 -1.42 9.52
N THR A 52 6.19 -2.43 9.69
CA THR A 52 7.64 -2.25 9.75
C THR A 52 8.37 -3.01 8.65
N ALA A 53 9.49 -2.47 8.20
CA ALA A 53 10.39 -3.15 7.25
C ALA A 53 11.83 -2.73 7.50
N ALA A 54 12.78 -3.66 7.31
CA ALA A 54 14.19 -3.33 7.36
C ALA A 54 14.70 -2.86 5.99
N PRO A 55 15.78 -2.08 5.93
CA PRO A 55 16.46 -1.74 4.67
C PRO A 55 16.79 -3.01 3.88
N GLY A 56 16.58 -2.99 2.57
CA GLY A 56 16.82 -4.15 1.71
C GLY A 56 15.71 -5.21 1.70
N HIS A 57 14.77 -5.17 2.65
CA HIS A 57 13.65 -6.13 2.72
C HIS A 57 12.38 -5.57 2.08
N THR A 58 11.35 -6.41 2.01
CA THR A 58 10.10 -6.05 1.33
C THR A 58 9.01 -5.57 2.28
N VAL A 59 8.18 -4.64 1.80
CA VAL A 59 6.87 -4.31 2.40
C VAL A 59 5.77 -4.48 1.36
N THR A 60 4.59 -4.91 1.80
CA THR A 60 3.42 -5.08 0.92
C THR A 60 2.33 -4.10 1.32
N TYR A 61 1.80 -3.39 0.34
CA TYR A 61 0.63 -2.52 0.48
C TYR A 61 -0.57 -3.15 -0.21
N LEU A 62 -1.75 -2.95 0.36
CA LEU A 62 -3.03 -3.31 -0.21
C LEU A 62 -3.87 -2.04 -0.36
N THR A 63 -4.05 -1.60 -1.60
CA THR A 63 -4.91 -0.47 -1.96
C THR A 63 -6.25 -1.02 -2.47
N LYS A 64 -7.37 -0.50 -1.97
CA LYS A 64 -8.73 -0.97 -2.28
C LYS A 64 -9.63 0.19 -2.67
N VAL A 65 -10.49 -0.06 -3.65
CA VAL A 65 -11.55 0.84 -4.09
C VAL A 65 -12.88 0.11 -4.03
N SER A 66 -13.85 0.71 -3.35
CA SER A 66 -15.22 0.23 -3.25
C SER A 66 -16.20 1.39 -3.42
N GLY A 67 -17.44 1.09 -3.78
CA GLY A 67 -18.44 2.14 -3.91
C GLY A 67 -19.78 1.65 -4.43
N SER A 68 -20.55 2.60 -4.96
CA SER A 68 -21.99 2.43 -5.15
C SER A 68 -22.39 1.97 -6.56
N GLY A 69 -21.48 1.36 -7.32
CA GLY A 69 -21.81 0.67 -8.58
C GLY A 69 -21.13 1.21 -9.85
N ALA A 70 -20.43 2.34 -9.79
CA ALA A 70 -19.68 2.83 -10.94
C ALA A 70 -18.50 1.91 -11.30
N LEU A 71 -18.04 2.07 -12.54
CA LEU A 71 -16.86 1.41 -13.05
C LEU A 71 -15.60 2.17 -12.59
N VAL A 72 -14.55 1.42 -12.31
CA VAL A 72 -13.19 1.93 -12.05
C VAL A 72 -12.31 1.41 -13.17
N ASN A 73 -11.57 2.28 -13.86
CA ASN A 73 -10.66 1.84 -14.94
C ASN A 73 -9.18 1.97 -14.57
N GLU A 74 -8.88 2.53 -13.40
CA GLU A 74 -7.53 2.77 -12.92
C GLU A 74 -7.48 2.70 -11.40
N ILE A 75 -6.49 1.98 -10.86
CA ILE A 75 -6.12 1.99 -9.45
C ILE A 75 -4.62 2.24 -9.34
N ARG A 76 -4.23 3.14 -8.43
CA ARG A 76 -2.87 3.64 -8.27
C ARG A 76 -2.39 3.43 -6.85
N ASP A 77 -1.16 2.96 -6.73
CA ASP A 77 -0.41 2.90 -5.50
C ASP A 77 0.74 3.91 -5.58
N PHE A 78 0.83 4.84 -4.63
CA PHE A 78 1.97 5.74 -4.49
C PHE A 78 2.85 5.22 -3.37
N HIS A 79 4.06 4.80 -3.69
CA HIS A 79 5.03 4.28 -2.73
C HIS A 79 6.03 5.37 -2.32
N PRO A 80 6.71 5.24 -1.17
CA PRO A 80 7.76 6.16 -0.79
C PRO A 80 8.89 6.21 -1.84
N ALA A 81 9.65 7.30 -1.84
CA ALA A 81 10.79 7.47 -2.75
C ALA A 81 11.84 6.36 -2.54
N GLY A 82 12.44 5.90 -3.64
CA GLY A 82 13.47 4.86 -3.64
C GLY A 82 12.95 3.42 -3.58
N PHE A 83 11.67 3.21 -3.23
CA PHE A 83 11.10 1.87 -3.17
C PHE A 83 11.02 1.26 -4.57
N GLN A 84 11.35 -0.02 -4.69
CA GLN A 84 11.39 -0.72 -5.97
C GLN A 84 10.30 -1.79 -6.03
N LEU A 85 9.44 -1.76 -7.06
CA LEU A 85 8.37 -2.74 -7.22
C LEU A 85 8.96 -4.14 -7.46
N VAL A 86 8.63 -5.06 -6.55
CA VAL A 86 8.95 -6.50 -6.63
C VAL A 86 7.80 -7.29 -7.23
N LYS A 87 6.57 -7.01 -6.78
CA LYS A 87 5.36 -7.74 -7.20
C LYS A 87 4.13 -6.85 -7.19
N ALA A 88 3.25 -7.02 -8.17
CA ALA A 88 1.92 -6.42 -8.16
C ALA A 88 0.86 -7.47 -8.53
N ARG A 89 -0.23 -7.51 -7.77
CA ARG A 89 -1.39 -8.37 -8.02
C ARG A 89 -2.66 -7.53 -8.00
N LEU A 90 -3.58 -7.84 -8.90
CA LEU A 90 -4.84 -7.14 -9.02
C LEU A 90 -5.99 -8.10 -8.75
N ASN A 91 -6.88 -7.75 -7.83
CA ASN A 91 -8.13 -8.44 -7.58
C ASN A 91 -9.28 -7.60 -8.10
N VAL A 92 -9.95 -8.09 -9.13
CA VAL A 92 -11.14 -7.46 -9.71
C VAL A 92 -12.13 -8.55 -10.11
N LYS A 93 -13.39 -8.17 -10.29
CA LYS A 93 -14.37 -9.01 -10.96
C LYS A 93 -14.08 -9.00 -12.46
N TRP A 94 -13.48 -10.07 -12.95
CA TRP A 94 -13.19 -10.25 -14.37
C TRP A 94 -14.44 -10.68 -15.12
N VAL A 95 -14.51 -10.31 -16.41
CA VAL A 95 -15.61 -10.68 -17.31
C VAL A 95 -15.80 -12.20 -17.38
N LEU A 96 -14.70 -12.96 -17.20
CA LEU A 96 -14.68 -14.41 -17.13
C LEU A 96 -14.07 -14.81 -15.77
N GLY A 97 -14.78 -15.62 -14.99
CA GLY A 97 -14.24 -16.24 -13.76
C GLY A 97 -14.54 -15.54 -12.43
N GLY A 98 -15.28 -14.42 -12.43
CA GLY A 98 -15.65 -13.75 -11.18
C GLY A 98 -14.51 -12.95 -10.55
N GLN A 99 -14.55 -12.76 -9.23
CA GLN A 99 -13.54 -11.99 -8.51
C GLN A 99 -12.32 -12.87 -8.19
N GLN A 100 -11.18 -12.54 -8.79
CA GLN A 100 -9.93 -13.31 -8.62
C GLN A 100 -8.70 -12.41 -8.69
N TRP A 101 -7.65 -12.86 -8.01
CA TRP A 101 -6.32 -12.26 -8.09
C TRP A 101 -5.61 -12.68 -9.36
N ASP A 102 -5.02 -11.71 -10.06
CA ASP A 102 -4.13 -11.94 -11.19
C ASP A 102 -2.78 -11.25 -10.95
N ASP A 103 -1.70 -11.81 -11.49
CA ASP A 103 -0.38 -11.16 -11.44
C ASP A 103 -0.30 -10.10 -12.54
N VAL A 104 -0.12 -8.85 -12.12
CA VAL A 104 -0.04 -7.69 -13.03
C VAL A 104 1.34 -7.05 -12.99
N THR A 105 2.34 -7.69 -12.39
CA THR A 105 3.69 -7.12 -12.17
C THR A 105 4.34 -6.63 -13.45
N GLY A 106 4.12 -7.35 -14.57
CA GLY A 106 4.66 -7.00 -15.89
C GLY A 106 3.82 -6.00 -16.69
N THR A 107 2.57 -5.75 -16.30
CA THR A 107 1.61 -4.93 -17.07
C THR A 107 1.27 -3.60 -16.41
N VAL A 108 1.58 -3.44 -15.12
CA VAL A 108 1.44 -2.16 -14.43
C VAL A 108 2.33 -1.08 -15.04
N VAL A 109 1.79 0.14 -15.10
CA VAL A 109 2.55 1.33 -15.50
C VAL A 109 3.31 1.85 -14.29
N ARG A 110 4.63 1.99 -14.42
CA ARG A 110 5.52 2.51 -13.38
C ARG A 110 5.77 4.00 -13.59
N GLY A 111 5.46 4.81 -12.58
CA GLY A 111 5.87 6.21 -12.47
C GLY A 111 7.10 6.36 -11.59
N ASN A 112 7.47 7.60 -11.26
CA ASN A 112 8.64 7.88 -10.42
C ASN A 112 8.51 7.27 -9.01
N ASN A 113 7.35 7.45 -8.37
CA ASN A 113 7.01 6.94 -7.05
C ASN A 113 5.61 6.31 -7.05
N SER A 114 5.23 5.67 -8.15
CA SER A 114 3.88 5.11 -8.29
C SER A 114 3.83 3.89 -9.19
N VAL A 115 2.86 3.04 -8.89
CA VAL A 115 2.49 1.89 -9.69
C VAL A 115 1.01 2.00 -10.00
N LYS A 116 0.66 1.74 -11.25
CA LYS A 116 -0.70 1.89 -11.76
C LYS A 116 -1.14 0.62 -12.48
N ALA A 117 -2.29 0.09 -12.09
CA ALA A 117 -3.02 -0.90 -12.88
C ALA A 117 -4.18 -0.22 -13.62
N THR A 118 -4.35 -0.55 -14.90
CA THR A 118 -5.43 -0.04 -15.76
C THR A 118 -6.25 -1.20 -16.33
N GLY A 119 -7.50 -0.92 -16.67
CA GLY A 119 -8.40 -1.90 -17.29
C GLY A 119 -9.55 -1.23 -18.04
N ALA A 120 -10.38 -2.05 -18.69
CA ALA A 120 -11.53 -1.56 -19.47
C ALA A 120 -12.70 -1.04 -18.60
N GLY A 121 -12.64 -1.25 -17.28
CA GLY A 121 -13.69 -0.89 -16.33
C GLY A 121 -14.06 -2.08 -15.45
N TRP A 122 -13.77 -1.97 -14.16
CA TRP A 122 -14.09 -2.95 -13.12
C TRP A 122 -15.27 -2.43 -12.31
N THR A 123 -16.28 -3.26 -12.10
CA THR A 123 -17.50 -2.83 -11.40
C THR A 123 -17.33 -2.84 -9.88
N THR A 124 -17.83 -1.80 -9.21
CA THR A 124 -18.04 -1.76 -7.76
C THR A 124 -19.43 -2.25 -7.35
N ALA A 125 -20.29 -2.60 -8.31
CA ALA A 125 -21.67 -3.02 -8.04
C ALA A 125 -21.71 -4.37 -7.31
N GLY A 126 -22.77 -4.58 -6.52
CA GLY A 126 -22.96 -5.83 -5.76
C GLY A 126 -21.91 -6.06 -4.67
N GLY A 127 -21.31 -4.99 -4.13
CA GLY A 127 -20.24 -5.07 -3.14
C GLY A 127 -18.87 -5.40 -3.73
N GLY A 128 -18.69 -5.23 -5.04
CA GLY A 128 -17.41 -5.45 -5.70
C GLY A 128 -16.32 -4.53 -5.17
N VAL A 129 -15.16 -5.09 -4.86
CA VAL A 129 -13.97 -4.36 -4.41
C VAL A 129 -12.85 -4.58 -5.42
N ILE A 130 -12.30 -3.49 -5.93
CA ILE A 130 -11.07 -3.50 -6.71
C ILE A 130 -9.92 -3.43 -5.72
N ALA A 131 -8.99 -4.37 -5.75
CA ALA A 131 -7.82 -4.36 -4.87
C ALA A 131 -6.52 -4.50 -5.65
N LEU A 132 -5.55 -3.62 -5.38
CA LEU A 132 -4.19 -3.70 -5.89
C LEU A 132 -3.26 -3.99 -4.70
N GLU A 133 -2.62 -5.16 -4.75
CA GLU A 133 -1.57 -5.57 -3.81
C GLU A 133 -0.22 -5.31 -4.46
N THR A 134 0.63 -4.51 -3.82
CA THR A 134 1.96 -4.16 -4.33
C THR A 134 3.01 -4.40 -3.27
N THR A 135 4.00 -5.23 -3.59
CA THR A 135 5.17 -5.51 -2.78
C THR A 135 6.37 -4.74 -3.32
N TYR A 136 7.04 -4.00 -2.45
CA TYR A 136 8.21 -3.21 -2.79
C TYR A 136 9.42 -3.60 -1.94
N LYS A 137 10.61 -3.57 -2.53
CA LYS A 137 11.89 -3.59 -1.81
C LYS A 137 12.14 -2.19 -1.24
N VAL A 138 12.40 -2.12 0.07
CA VAL A 138 12.85 -0.92 0.77
C VAL A 138 14.30 -0.65 0.37
N PRO A 139 14.71 0.62 0.11
CA PRO A 139 16.09 0.96 -0.20
C PRO A 139 17.07 0.38 0.83
N ASP A 140 18.21 -0.11 0.37
CA ASP A 140 19.25 -0.68 1.24
C ASP A 140 19.88 0.40 2.17
N ASP A 141 19.76 1.68 1.80
CA ASP A 141 20.22 2.85 2.56
C ASP A 141 19.10 3.55 3.37
N ALA A 142 17.93 2.91 3.49
CA ALA A 142 16.81 3.50 4.23
C ALA A 142 17.17 3.77 5.71
N VAL A 143 16.84 4.98 6.18
CA VAL A 143 17.20 5.42 7.53
C VAL A 143 16.30 4.74 8.57
N VAL A 144 16.90 3.95 9.46
CA VAL A 144 16.19 3.33 10.59
C VAL A 144 15.50 4.39 11.46
N GLY A 145 14.27 4.09 11.88
CA GLY A 145 13.41 4.99 12.64
C GLY A 145 12.61 5.97 11.79
N SER A 146 12.91 6.09 10.48
CA SER A 146 12.11 6.91 9.57
C SER A 146 10.72 6.31 9.37
N LYS A 147 9.73 7.20 9.23
CA LYS A 147 8.36 6.87 8.85
C LYS A 147 8.13 7.36 7.44
N LEU A 148 7.87 6.43 6.52
CA LEU A 148 7.81 6.71 5.09
C LEU A 148 6.37 6.59 4.61
N ASP A 149 5.75 7.75 4.33
CA ASP A 149 4.34 7.86 3.96
C ASP A 149 4.10 7.44 2.50
N SER A 150 2.91 6.95 2.25
CA SER A 150 2.45 6.42 0.98
C SER A 150 1.05 6.93 0.68
N GLY A 151 0.67 6.85 -0.59
CA GLY A 151 -0.62 7.33 -1.09
C GLY A 151 -1.37 6.27 -1.87
N ALA A 152 -2.61 6.59 -2.19
CA ALA A 152 -3.44 5.81 -3.11
C ALA A 152 -4.17 6.71 -4.09
N GLY A 153 -4.58 6.15 -5.21
CA GLY A 153 -5.45 6.85 -6.15
C GLY A 153 -6.29 5.89 -6.97
N THR A 154 -7.30 6.44 -7.63
CA THR A 154 -8.20 5.70 -8.50
C THR A 154 -8.83 6.62 -9.53
N ASN A 155 -9.24 6.09 -10.67
CA ASN A 155 -10.16 6.78 -11.57
C ASN A 155 -11.49 6.04 -11.63
N ILE A 156 -12.51 6.65 -11.01
CA ILE A 156 -13.89 6.21 -11.07
C ILE A 156 -14.51 6.86 -12.31
N LEU A 157 -15.15 6.08 -13.18
CA LEU A 157 -15.75 6.52 -14.44
C LEU A 157 -17.06 7.29 -14.21
N LEU A 158 -16.92 8.41 -13.52
CA LEU A 158 -17.93 9.41 -13.21
C LEU A 158 -17.30 10.80 -13.42
N ALA A 159 -18.13 11.83 -13.59
CA ALA A 159 -17.62 13.20 -13.72
C ALA A 159 -16.80 13.58 -12.47
N ALA A 160 -15.55 14.02 -12.64
CA ALA A 160 -14.62 14.33 -11.55
C ALA A 160 -14.35 13.14 -10.59
N GLY A 161 -14.35 11.90 -11.10
CA GLY A 161 -14.05 10.68 -10.33
C GLY A 161 -12.58 10.29 -10.23
N ASP A 162 -11.65 11.13 -10.69
CA ASP A 162 -10.21 10.89 -10.53
C ASP A 162 -9.74 11.38 -9.16
N TRP A 163 -9.32 10.44 -8.31
CA TRP A 163 -8.91 10.71 -6.94
C TRP A 163 -7.42 10.46 -6.76
N ASN A 164 -6.70 11.44 -6.23
CA ASN A 164 -5.28 11.32 -5.95
C ASN A 164 -5.00 11.72 -4.50
N ILE A 165 -4.86 10.72 -3.63
CA ILE A 165 -4.69 10.87 -2.18
C ILE A 165 -3.24 10.54 -1.86
N ASN A 166 -2.36 11.53 -2.01
CA ASN A 166 -0.94 11.37 -1.79
C ASN A 166 -0.35 12.63 -1.13
N PRO A 167 0.13 12.55 0.13
CA PRO A 167 0.14 11.38 1.00
C PRO A 167 -1.26 10.99 1.51
N MET A 168 -1.44 9.72 1.86
CA MET A 168 -2.66 9.21 2.49
C MET A 168 -2.50 9.00 4.01
N GLY A 169 -1.29 9.06 4.55
CA GLY A 169 -1.00 8.81 5.96
C GLY A 169 -0.79 7.33 6.28
N VAL A 170 -0.53 6.51 5.26
CA VAL A 170 -0.18 5.10 5.44
C VAL A 170 1.33 4.98 5.40
N CYS A 171 1.98 4.82 6.54
CA CYS A 171 3.45 4.79 6.58
C CYS A 171 4.02 3.50 7.13
N VAL A 172 5.12 3.09 6.49
CA VAL A 172 6.00 2.04 6.97
C VAL A 172 7.05 2.67 7.87
N THR A 173 7.35 2.01 9.00
CA THR A 173 8.46 2.38 9.88
C THR A 173 9.67 1.55 9.54
N VAL A 174 10.79 2.19 9.19
CA VAL A 174 12.03 1.47 8.92
C VAL A 174 12.60 0.98 10.24
N ARG A 175 12.74 -0.34 10.39
CA ARG A 175 13.30 -0.97 11.60
C ARG A 175 14.72 -1.45 11.37
N GLN A 176 15.42 -1.76 12.46
CA GLN A 176 16.69 -2.48 12.34
C GLN A 176 16.44 -3.88 11.73
N PRO A 177 17.34 -4.37 10.87
CA PRO A 177 17.32 -5.77 10.44
C PRO A 177 17.46 -6.69 11.65
N ASN A 178 16.70 -7.78 11.67
CA ASN A 178 16.89 -8.81 12.69
C ASN A 178 18.19 -9.60 12.42
N PRO A 179 18.79 -10.28 13.41
CA PRO A 179 20.06 -10.99 13.22
C PRO A 179 20.04 -12.03 12.09
N VAL A 180 18.89 -12.67 11.86
CA VAL A 180 18.70 -13.62 10.75
C VAL A 180 18.74 -12.89 9.40
N GLU A 181 18.09 -11.73 9.29
CA GLU A 181 18.09 -10.88 8.09
C GLU A 181 19.47 -10.26 7.82
N ALA A 182 20.16 -9.80 8.88
CA ALA A 182 21.51 -9.24 8.80
C ALA A 182 22.57 -10.29 8.41
N GLY A 183 22.37 -11.56 8.76
CA GLY A 183 23.25 -12.68 8.41
C GLY A 183 22.92 -13.37 7.09
N SER A 184 21.76 -13.08 6.49
CA SER A 184 21.25 -13.73 5.28
C SER A 184 21.45 -12.93 4.00
N GLY A 185 22.22 -11.84 4.01
CA GLY A 185 22.53 -11.00 2.82
C GLY A 185 23.21 -11.72 1.63
N SER A 186 23.22 -13.06 1.62
CA SER A 186 23.60 -13.93 0.50
C SER A 186 22.73 -15.20 0.33
N LEU A 187 21.65 -15.41 1.11
CA LEU A 187 20.79 -16.60 0.99
C LEU A 187 19.53 -16.38 0.16
N GLU A 188 19.10 -15.14 -0.06
CA GLU A 188 17.96 -14.84 -0.95
C GLU A 188 18.28 -15.12 -2.44
N ASP A 189 19.57 -15.26 -2.78
CA ASP A 189 20.08 -15.66 -4.10
C ASP A 189 20.10 -17.20 -4.32
N LEU A 190 19.85 -18.01 -3.27
CA LEU A 190 19.95 -19.48 -3.33
C LEU A 190 18.60 -20.21 -3.36
N GLY A 191 17.58 -19.61 -3.96
CA GLY A 191 16.51 -20.38 -4.62
C GLY A 191 15.76 -21.42 -3.76
N ILE A 192 15.48 -21.13 -2.50
CA ILE A 192 14.63 -21.98 -1.65
C ILE A 192 13.18 -21.49 -1.72
N GLY A 193 12.53 -21.78 -2.86
CA GLY A 193 11.09 -21.72 -3.04
C GLY A 193 10.39 -22.80 -2.21
N GLY A 194 10.06 -22.47 -0.96
CA GLY A 194 9.20 -23.28 -0.09
C GLY A 194 7.77 -22.77 -0.13
N GLN A 195 6.87 -23.58 -0.67
CA GLN A 195 5.45 -23.27 -0.80
C GLN A 195 4.80 -23.21 0.59
N VAL A 196 4.25 -22.07 0.97
CA VAL A 196 3.39 -21.93 2.15
C VAL A 196 2.02 -21.43 1.69
N PHE A 197 1.24 -22.36 1.14
CA PHE A 197 -0.20 -22.16 1.03
C PHE A 197 -0.83 -22.45 2.40
N GLY A 198 -1.00 -21.40 3.20
CA GLY A 198 -1.96 -21.40 4.29
C GLY A 198 -3.34 -21.08 3.73
N SER A 199 -4.21 -22.08 3.70
CA SER A 199 -5.61 -22.00 3.26
C SER A 199 -6.35 -20.86 3.98
N LEU A 200 -6.73 -19.81 3.25
CA LEU A 200 -7.62 -18.76 3.72
C LEU A 200 -9.07 -19.12 3.40
N THR A 201 -9.59 -20.10 4.13
CA THR A 201 -11.03 -20.27 4.31
C THR A 201 -11.31 -20.40 5.79
N ASP A 202 -11.31 -19.27 6.50
CA ASP A 202 -12.17 -19.10 7.67
C ASP A 202 -12.52 -17.61 7.90
N PRO A 203 -13.80 -17.23 8.07
CA PRO A 203 -14.23 -15.83 8.17
C PRO A 203 -14.27 -15.27 9.60
N GLN A 204 -13.96 -16.01 10.67
CA GLN A 204 -14.01 -15.47 12.04
C GLN A 204 -13.00 -16.12 13.01
N GLY A 205 -11.98 -15.36 13.40
CA GLY A 205 -11.38 -15.48 14.74
C GLY A 205 -9.98 -16.10 14.85
N SER A 206 -9.14 -15.40 15.60
CA SER A 206 -8.02 -15.90 16.42
C SER A 206 -6.90 -16.72 15.74
N ILE A 207 -5.74 -16.09 15.54
CA ILE A 207 -4.46 -16.80 15.47
C ILE A 207 -3.97 -17.11 16.89
N SER A 208 -4.41 -18.23 17.45
CA SER A 208 -3.73 -18.90 18.55
C SER A 208 -3.27 -20.27 18.08
N ASN A 209 -1.99 -20.57 18.32
CA ASN A 209 -1.25 -21.81 18.09
C ASN A 209 -0.69 -22.11 16.70
N VAL A 210 0.60 -21.80 16.56
CA VAL A 210 1.63 -22.72 16.04
C VAL A 210 2.84 -22.58 16.97
N VAL A 211 2.81 -23.20 18.16
CA VAL A 211 3.39 -24.52 18.49
C VAL A 211 4.71 -24.80 17.77
N GLY A 212 5.73 -24.96 18.61
CA GLY A 212 7.10 -25.28 18.26
C GLY A 212 7.29 -26.58 17.50
N GLY A 213 8.37 -26.59 16.72
CA GLY A 213 8.89 -27.75 16.00
C GLY A 213 10.39 -27.55 15.83
N ILE A 214 11.10 -27.70 16.94
CA ILE A 214 12.56 -27.73 17.00
C ILE A 214 13.00 -29.01 16.27
N LEU A 215 13.72 -28.89 15.17
CA LEU A 215 14.54 -29.99 14.63
C LEU A 215 15.94 -29.45 14.40
N GLY A 216 16.67 -29.32 15.51
CA GLY A 216 18.12 -29.42 15.49
C GLY A 216 18.48 -30.89 15.34
N ASN A 217 19.28 -31.22 14.34
CA ASN A 217 20.10 -32.43 14.37
C ASN A 217 21.48 -32.07 13.84
N VAL A 218 22.27 -31.49 14.74
CA VAL A 218 23.69 -31.17 14.57
C VAL A 218 24.44 -32.03 15.58
N LEU A 219 25.15 -33.04 15.06
CA LEU A 219 26.37 -33.69 15.61
C LEU A 219 26.29 -34.49 16.94
N GLY A 220 26.79 -35.74 16.91
CA GLY A 220 27.37 -36.38 18.11
C GLY A 220 27.62 -37.90 18.06
N ASN A 221 28.90 -38.28 18.05
CA ASN A 221 29.55 -39.60 18.35
C ASN A 221 29.41 -40.73 17.32
N MET A 222 30.48 -41.34 16.76
CA MET A 222 31.76 -41.84 17.32
C MET A 222 31.61 -42.79 18.51
N SER A 223 31.29 -44.07 18.23
CA SER A 223 32.04 -45.28 18.61
C SER A 223 31.28 -46.53 18.18
#